data_AF-A0A1B9JK29-F1
#
_entry.id   AF-A0A1B9JK29-F1
#
_cell.length_a   1.000
_cell.length_b   1.000
_cell.length_c   1.000
_cell.angle_alpha   90.00
_cell.angle_beta   90.00
_cell.angle_gamma   90.00
#
_symmetry.space_group_name_H-M   'P 1'
#
loop_
_entity.id
_entity.type
_entity.pdbx_description
1 polymer ?
#
loop_
_entity_poly.entity_id
_entity_poly.type
_entity_poly.pdbx_seq_one_letter_code
_entity_poly.pdbx_strand_id
1 'polypeptide(L)'
;MVDDGHATLLSHYYSRYCRSSEADWRNYCQDQNDYQKVLMKFVEQTFCVCGIGGIRSWDYARMGYILRNGTTNKYITEEEALWILTRIASRSQYFYKSWHNYFAAWSVGFQFWESINNKEDLEALRCELTRASQTRTMKILINDEDSPCNRLPWYIDIEELEKPESLREYDWS
;
A
#
# COMPACT_ATOMS: atom_id res chain seq x y z
N MET A 1 -12.70 -4.30 2.73
CA MET A 1 -11.49 -5.15 2.96
C MET A 1 -10.24 -4.64 2.24
N VAL A 2 -10.26 -4.39 0.92
CA VAL A 2 -9.12 -3.73 0.22
C VAL A 2 -9.03 -2.24 0.57
N ASP A 3 -10.17 -1.58 0.74
CA ASP A 3 -10.25 -0.18 1.18
C ASP A 3 -10.43 0.00 2.68
N ASP A 4 -10.34 -1.08 3.47
CA ASP A 4 -10.33 -1.03 4.95
C ASP A 4 -8.99 -1.52 5.51
N GLY A 5 -7.95 -1.52 4.68
CA GLY A 5 -6.59 -1.87 5.08
C GLY A 5 -5.91 -0.76 5.88
N HIS A 6 -4.64 -0.96 6.22
CA HIS A 6 -3.85 -0.01 7.00
C HIS A 6 -3.64 1.32 6.26
N ALA A 7 -3.67 1.30 4.92
CA ALA A 7 -3.55 2.48 4.10
C ALA A 7 -4.65 3.52 4.33
N THR A 8 -5.81 3.12 4.87
CA THR A 8 -6.90 4.05 5.21
C THR A 8 -6.47 5.12 6.21
N LEU A 9 -5.59 4.76 7.14
CA LEU A 9 -5.10 5.65 8.19
C LEU A 9 -4.27 6.82 7.64
N LEU A 10 -3.71 6.67 6.43
CA LEU A 10 -2.88 7.67 5.78
C LEU A 10 -3.47 8.21 4.47
N SER A 11 -4.47 7.56 3.89
CA SER A 11 -4.97 7.85 2.53
C SER A 11 -5.40 9.31 2.35
N HIS A 12 -6.11 9.87 3.35
CA HIS A 12 -6.53 11.28 3.28
C HIS A 12 -5.35 12.24 3.41
N TYR A 13 -4.33 11.91 4.19
CA TYR A 13 -3.11 12.72 4.29
C TYR A 13 -2.33 12.71 2.97
N TYR A 14 -2.13 11.55 2.34
CA TYR A 14 -1.50 11.46 1.02
C TYR A 14 -2.27 12.25 -0.04
N SER A 15 -3.60 12.13 -0.07
CA SER A 15 -4.44 12.89 -1.02
C SER A 15 -4.46 14.39 -0.73
N ARG A 16 -4.25 14.81 0.52
CA ARG A 16 -4.21 16.24 0.86
C ARG A 16 -2.84 16.82 0.52
N TYR A 17 -1.77 16.12 0.87
CA TYR A 17 -0.40 16.53 0.60
C TYR A 17 -0.18 16.81 -0.89
N CYS A 18 -0.69 15.93 -1.78
CA CYS A 18 -0.55 16.11 -3.22
C CYS A 18 -1.25 17.35 -3.81
N ARG A 19 -2.12 18.01 -3.04
CA ARG A 19 -2.92 19.17 -3.46
C ARG A 19 -2.65 20.42 -2.64
N SER A 20 -1.73 20.35 -1.68
CA SER A 20 -1.44 21.44 -0.75
C SER A 20 -0.14 22.13 -1.15
N SER A 21 -0.10 23.45 -1.01
CA SER A 21 1.19 24.15 -0.95
C SER A 21 1.91 23.78 0.34
N GLU A 22 3.23 24.00 0.40
CA GLU A 22 3.98 23.80 1.65
C GLU A 22 3.46 24.63 2.81
N ALA A 23 2.93 25.83 2.54
CA ALA A 23 2.34 26.69 3.57
C ALA A 23 1.02 26.12 4.09
N ASP A 24 0.13 25.69 3.18
CA ASP A 24 -1.16 25.10 3.55
C ASP A 24 -0.99 23.77 4.30
N TRP A 25 -0.02 22.96 3.88
CA TRP A 25 0.32 21.72 4.58
C TRP A 25 0.82 22.00 6.00
N ARG A 26 1.76 22.95 6.16
CA ARG A 26 2.29 23.34 7.47
C ARG A 26 1.19 23.87 8.40
N ASN A 27 0.31 24.74 7.91
CA ASN A 27 -0.81 25.26 8.69
C ASN A 27 -1.74 24.10 9.11
N TYR A 28 -2.10 23.22 8.18
CA TYR A 28 -2.93 22.06 8.48
C TYR A 28 -2.29 21.12 9.52
N CYS A 29 -0.97 20.89 9.46
CA CYS A 29 -0.22 20.13 10.46
C CYS A 29 -0.33 20.74 11.86
N GLN A 30 -0.27 22.06 11.99
CA GLN A 30 -0.28 22.75 13.28
C GLN A 30 -1.58 22.52 14.05
N ASP A 31 -2.69 22.48 13.32
CA ASP A 31 -4.05 22.30 13.86
C ASP A 31 -4.37 20.85 14.30
N GLN A 32 -3.49 19.88 13.98
CA GLN A 32 -3.70 18.48 14.34
C GLN A 32 -3.15 18.11 15.72
N ASN A 33 -3.65 17.01 16.29
CA ASN A 33 -3.09 16.43 17.51
C ASN A 33 -1.70 15.80 17.27
N ASP A 34 -0.98 15.49 18.35
CA ASP A 34 0.41 15.02 18.26
C ASP A 34 0.54 13.69 17.51
N TYR A 35 -0.40 12.77 17.67
CA TYR A 35 -0.41 11.51 16.92
C TYR A 35 -0.55 11.75 15.41
N GLN A 36 -1.52 12.58 15.02
CA GLN A 36 -1.73 12.95 13.62
C GLN A 36 -0.50 13.67 13.03
N LYS A 37 0.16 14.54 13.79
CA LYS A 37 1.41 15.19 13.38
C LYS A 37 2.52 14.19 13.05
N VAL A 38 2.63 13.09 13.82
CA VAL A 38 3.56 11.98 13.51
C VAL A 38 3.22 11.34 12.17
N LEU A 39 1.96 10.98 11.96
CA LEU A 39 1.50 10.37 10.72
C LEU A 39 1.73 11.27 9.50
N MET A 40 1.46 12.56 9.65
CA MET A 40 1.63 13.55 8.60
C MET A 40 3.11 13.78 8.27
N LYS A 41 4.00 13.77 9.27
CA LYS A 41 5.44 13.85 9.04
C LYS A 41 5.94 12.64 8.24
N PHE A 42 5.45 11.46 8.57
CA PHE A 42 5.75 10.23 7.82
C PHE A 42 5.27 10.33 6.36
N VAL A 43 4.06 10.84 6.12
CA VAL A 43 3.52 11.08 4.77
C VAL A 43 4.40 12.05 3.98
N GLU A 44 4.79 13.18 4.57
CA GLU A 44 5.69 14.15 3.94
C GLU A 44 7.02 13.50 3.52
N GLN A 45 7.62 12.71 4.40
CA GLN A 45 8.91 12.04 4.16
C GLN A 45 8.84 10.97 3.04
N THR A 46 7.68 10.35 2.84
CA THR A 46 7.53 9.17 1.99
C THR A 46 6.75 9.45 0.71
N PHE A 47 6.17 10.65 0.56
CA PHE A 47 5.37 11.03 -0.60
C PHE A 47 6.12 10.90 -1.93
N CYS A 48 7.40 11.27 -1.96
CA CYS A 48 8.19 11.25 -3.19
C CYS A 48 8.35 9.85 -3.81
N VAL A 49 8.26 8.79 -2.99
CA VAL A 49 8.39 7.39 -3.44
C VAL A 49 7.05 6.66 -3.49
N CYS A 50 6.07 7.06 -2.68
CA CYS A 50 4.76 6.41 -2.61
C CYS A 50 3.71 7.06 -3.54
N GLY A 51 3.84 8.36 -3.80
CA GLY A 51 2.85 9.15 -4.52
C GLY A 51 1.47 9.14 -3.85
N ILE A 52 0.42 9.46 -4.62
CA ILE A 52 -0.96 9.50 -4.11
C ILE A 52 -1.50 8.12 -3.68
N GLY A 53 -0.92 7.03 -4.22
CA GLY A 53 -1.21 5.66 -3.81
C GLY A 53 -0.86 5.37 -2.35
N GLY A 54 0.05 6.16 -1.77
CA GLY A 54 0.51 5.99 -0.41
C GLY A 54 1.03 4.58 -0.18
N ILE A 55 0.56 3.94 0.87
CA ILE A 55 1.02 2.61 1.30
C ILE A 55 0.08 1.46 0.87
N ARG A 56 -0.86 1.69 -0.07
CA ARG A 56 -1.87 0.70 -0.47
C ARG A 56 -1.28 -0.62 -0.98
N SER A 57 -0.08 -0.59 -1.55
CA SER A 57 0.57 -1.80 -2.08
C SER A 57 0.91 -2.81 -0.97
N TRP A 58 1.10 -2.37 0.28
CA TRP A 58 1.21 -3.27 1.43
C TRP A 58 -0.06 -4.10 1.63
N ASP A 59 -1.21 -3.43 1.67
CA ASP A 59 -2.50 -4.09 1.84
C ASP A 59 -2.81 -5.00 0.62
N TYR A 60 -2.51 -4.55 -0.60
CA TYR A 60 -2.68 -5.34 -1.83
C TYR A 60 -1.86 -6.63 -1.81
N ALA A 61 -0.58 -6.56 -1.42
CA ALA A 61 0.28 -7.73 -1.33
C ALA A 61 -0.20 -8.72 -0.25
N ARG A 62 -0.65 -8.22 0.92
CA ARG A 62 -1.24 -9.07 1.96
C ARG A 62 -2.51 -9.76 1.51
N MET A 63 -3.37 -9.05 0.78
CA MET A 63 -4.56 -9.64 0.19
C MET A 63 -4.20 -10.76 -0.79
N GLY A 64 -3.22 -10.54 -1.68
CA GLY A 64 -2.71 -11.60 -2.55
C GLY A 64 -2.20 -12.84 -1.79
N TYR A 65 -1.48 -12.62 -0.68
CA TYR A 65 -1.06 -13.72 0.20
C TYR A 65 -2.25 -14.47 0.82
N ILE A 66 -3.26 -13.75 1.34
CA ILE A 66 -4.46 -14.36 1.92
C ILE A 66 -5.23 -15.16 0.88
N LEU A 67 -5.42 -14.63 -0.33
CA LEU A 67 -6.10 -15.33 -1.43
C LEU A 67 -5.38 -16.63 -1.80
N ARG A 68 -4.05 -16.60 -1.88
CA ARG A 68 -3.25 -17.82 -2.15
C ARG A 68 -3.42 -18.88 -1.06
N ASN A 69 -3.44 -18.47 0.21
CA ASN A 69 -3.70 -19.38 1.32
C ASN A 69 -5.14 -19.91 1.29
N GLY A 70 -6.13 -19.05 1.03
CA GLY A 70 -7.54 -19.42 0.90
C GLY A 70 -7.74 -20.45 -0.20
N THR A 71 -7.12 -20.23 -1.36
CA THR A 71 -7.15 -21.16 -2.51
C THR A 71 -6.51 -22.50 -2.15
N THR A 72 -5.32 -22.48 -1.55
CA THR A 72 -4.60 -23.71 -1.14
C THR A 72 -5.40 -24.54 -0.13
N ASN A 73 -6.09 -23.88 0.79
CA ASN A 73 -6.92 -24.53 1.81
C ASN A 73 -8.37 -24.75 1.37
N LYS A 74 -8.71 -24.46 0.10
CA LYS A 74 -10.05 -24.65 -0.47
C LYS A 74 -11.16 -23.85 0.23
N TYR A 75 -10.82 -22.72 0.85
CA TYR A 75 -11.80 -21.77 1.39
C TYR A 75 -12.39 -20.87 0.30
N ILE A 76 -11.65 -20.66 -0.78
CA ILE A 76 -12.09 -19.99 -2.01
C ILE A 76 -11.59 -20.81 -3.20
N THR A 77 -12.26 -20.66 -4.33
CA THR A 77 -11.88 -21.24 -5.61
C THR A 77 -10.81 -20.41 -6.32
N GLU A 78 -10.14 -21.02 -7.30
CA GLU A 78 -9.17 -20.31 -8.16
C GLU A 78 -9.83 -19.20 -8.97
N GLU A 79 -11.07 -19.40 -9.43
CA GLU A 79 -11.85 -18.42 -10.18
C GLU A 79 -12.16 -17.17 -9.33
N GLU A 80 -12.62 -17.38 -8.09
CA GLU A 80 -12.85 -16.31 -7.12
C GLU A 80 -11.55 -15.55 -6.80
N ALA A 81 -10.47 -16.28 -6.55
CA ALA A 81 -9.17 -15.68 -6.26
C ALA A 81 -8.66 -14.86 -7.45
N LEU A 82 -8.78 -15.40 -8.67
CA LEU A 82 -8.35 -14.73 -9.89
C LEU A 82 -9.16 -13.47 -10.15
N TRP A 83 -10.49 -13.53 -10.02
CA TRP A 83 -11.36 -12.36 -10.15
C TRP A 83 -10.97 -11.27 -9.15
N ILE A 84 -10.67 -11.60 -7.90
CA ILE A 84 -10.20 -10.61 -6.91
C ILE A 84 -8.82 -10.05 -7.31
N LEU A 85 -7.89 -10.90 -7.76
CA LEU A 85 -6.53 -10.51 -8.14
C LEU A 85 -6.51 -9.55 -9.34
N THR A 86 -7.37 -9.72 -10.34
CA THR A 86 -7.45 -8.79 -11.49
C THR A 86 -7.88 -7.39 -11.05
N ARG A 87 -8.77 -7.30 -10.06
CA ARG A 87 -9.19 -6.02 -9.49
C ARG A 87 -8.10 -5.37 -8.64
N ILE A 88 -7.33 -6.16 -7.88
CA ILE A 88 -6.12 -5.68 -7.18
C ILE A 88 -5.09 -5.17 -8.19
N ALA A 89 -4.86 -5.90 -9.28
CA ALA A 89 -3.94 -5.49 -10.35
C ALA A 89 -4.37 -4.16 -10.98
N SER A 90 -5.66 -3.99 -11.26
CA SER A 90 -6.22 -2.76 -11.83
C SER A 90 -5.98 -1.56 -10.92
N ARG A 91 -6.24 -1.72 -9.61
CA ARG A 91 -5.97 -0.68 -8.61
C ARG A 91 -4.49 -0.39 -8.45
N SER A 92 -3.65 -1.42 -8.55
CA SER A 92 -2.20 -1.27 -8.51
C SER A 92 -1.73 -0.39 -9.67
N GLN A 93 -2.13 -0.68 -10.91
CA GLN A 93 -1.78 0.12 -12.09
C GLN A 93 -2.37 1.55 -12.06
N TYR A 94 -3.52 1.75 -11.41
CA TYR A 94 -4.10 3.08 -11.21
C TYR A 94 -3.20 3.95 -10.30
N PHE A 95 -2.85 3.43 -9.12
CA PHE A 95 -2.13 4.19 -8.09
C PHE A 95 -0.62 4.26 -8.30
N TYR A 96 -0.02 3.26 -8.94
CA TYR A 96 1.43 3.14 -9.09
C TYR A 96 1.85 3.07 -10.56
N LYS A 97 3.04 3.58 -10.87
CA LYS A 97 3.52 3.77 -12.26
C LYS A 97 4.61 2.81 -12.69
N SER A 98 5.17 2.04 -11.76
CA SER A 98 6.20 1.04 -12.03
C SER A 98 6.29 0.05 -10.87
N TRP A 99 6.93 -1.10 -11.11
CA TRP A 99 7.26 -2.04 -10.04
C TRP A 99 8.07 -1.37 -8.92
N HIS A 100 9.03 -0.51 -9.27
CA HIS A 100 9.85 0.22 -8.30
C HIS A 100 9.00 1.10 -7.37
N ASN A 101 8.04 1.83 -7.92
CA ASN A 101 7.11 2.65 -7.15
C ASN A 101 6.19 1.78 -6.28
N TYR A 102 5.66 0.68 -6.82
CA TYR A 102 4.83 -0.27 -6.06
C TYR A 102 5.57 -0.89 -4.87
N PHE A 103 6.80 -1.36 -5.08
CA PHE A 103 7.61 -2.01 -4.04
C PHE A 103 8.16 -1.03 -3.01
N ALA A 104 8.47 0.22 -3.41
CA ALA A 104 8.80 1.28 -2.46
C ALA A 104 7.62 1.56 -1.53
N ALA A 105 6.43 1.76 -2.09
CA ALA A 105 5.20 1.92 -1.31
C ALA A 105 4.90 0.71 -0.40
N TRP A 106 5.23 -0.50 -0.86
CA TRP A 106 5.02 -1.74 -0.09
C TRP A 106 5.94 -1.77 1.13
N SER A 107 7.22 -1.40 0.94
CA SER A 107 8.20 -1.34 2.03
C SER A 107 7.83 -0.30 3.07
N VAL A 108 7.40 0.88 2.62
CA VAL A 108 6.92 1.95 3.51
C VAL A 108 5.65 1.49 4.26
N GLY A 109 4.74 0.79 3.59
CA GLY A 109 3.54 0.26 4.22
C GLY A 109 3.81 -0.84 5.24
N PHE A 110 4.79 -1.72 4.97
CA PHE A 110 5.26 -2.72 5.92
C PHE A 110 5.78 -2.06 7.20
N GLN A 111 6.65 -1.06 7.06
CA GLN A 111 7.17 -0.30 8.20
C GLN A 111 6.06 0.31 9.03
N PHE A 112 5.13 1.00 8.36
CA PHE A 112 4.01 1.63 9.03
C PHE A 112 3.17 0.62 9.82
N TRP A 113 2.87 -0.52 9.21
CA TRP A 113 2.14 -1.60 9.84
C TRP A 113 2.85 -2.19 11.07
N GLU A 114 4.17 -2.36 11.00
CA GLU A 114 4.97 -2.87 12.11
C GLU A 114 5.00 -1.87 13.28
N SER A 115 5.12 -0.57 12.99
CA SER A 115 5.27 0.48 14.00
C SER A 115 3.95 0.93 14.64
N ILE A 116 2.80 0.80 13.96
CA ILE A 116 1.55 1.44 14.41
C ILE A 116 0.94 0.86 15.68
N ASN A 117 1.43 -0.26 16.20
CA ASN A 117 0.98 -0.78 17.49
C ASN A 117 1.49 0.06 18.69
N ASN A 118 2.52 0.87 18.51
CA ASN A 118 3.10 1.73 19.55
C ASN A 118 2.42 3.11 19.63
N LYS A 119 1.08 3.18 19.63
CA LYS A 119 0.36 4.47 19.61
C LYS A 119 0.48 5.27 20.90
N GLU A 120 0.74 4.60 22.02
CA GLU A 120 0.84 5.21 23.35
C GLU A 120 2.19 5.91 23.57
N ASP A 121 3.25 5.43 22.90
CA ASP A 121 4.58 6.04 22.93
C ASP A 121 4.86 6.73 21.59
N LEU A 122 4.46 8.00 21.50
CA LEU A 122 4.64 8.81 20.29
C LEU A 122 6.10 9.04 19.92
N GLU A 123 7.03 8.96 20.88
CA GLU A 123 8.45 9.16 20.59
C GLU A 123 9.07 7.90 20.00
N ALA A 124 8.74 6.73 20.55
CA ALA A 124 9.08 5.46 19.92
C ALA A 124 8.49 5.35 18.51
N LEU A 125 7.20 5.72 18.33
CA LEU A 125 6.56 5.72 17.02
C LEU A 125 7.28 6.65 16.01
N ARG A 126 7.67 7.86 16.43
CA ARG A 126 8.45 8.78 15.59
C ARG A 126 9.79 8.19 15.16
N CYS A 127 10.51 7.58 16.12
CA CYS A 127 11.78 6.93 15.85
C CYS A 127 11.60 5.82 14.80
N GLU A 128 10.66 4.90 15.03
CA GLU A 128 10.43 3.76 14.14
C GLU A 128 10.00 4.18 12.73
N LEU A 129 9.12 5.18 12.60
CA LEU A 129 8.69 5.68 11.28
C LEU A 129 9.77 6.47 10.54
N THR A 130 10.82 6.95 11.22
CA THR A 130 11.95 7.64 10.57
C THR A 130 13.05 6.67 10.10
N ARG A 131 13.07 5.44 10.63
CA ARG A 131 14.09 4.44 10.27
C ARG A 131 13.91 4.00 8.82
N ALA A 132 15.01 3.80 8.09
CA ALA A 132 14.95 3.20 6.77
C ALA A 132 14.75 1.67 6.92
N SER A 133 13.51 1.21 6.85
CA SER A 133 13.20 -0.23 6.92
C SER A 133 13.39 -0.90 5.55
N GLN A 134 13.64 -2.22 5.55
CA GLN A 134 13.64 -3.09 4.36
C GLN A 134 14.55 -2.67 3.20
N THR A 135 15.53 -1.78 3.42
CA THR A 135 16.46 -1.30 2.39
C THR A 135 17.25 -2.44 1.75
N ARG A 136 17.59 -3.50 2.51
CA ARG A 136 18.24 -4.69 1.98
C ARG A 136 17.34 -5.49 1.05
N THR A 137 16.10 -5.76 1.46
CA THR A 137 15.10 -6.48 0.64
C THR A 137 14.82 -5.73 -0.66
N MET A 138 14.64 -4.41 -0.58
CA MET A 138 14.44 -3.56 -1.76
C MET A 138 15.65 -3.55 -2.68
N LYS A 139 16.86 -3.48 -2.12
CA LYS A 139 18.10 -3.59 -2.92
C LYS A 139 18.20 -4.93 -3.65
N ILE A 140 17.83 -6.03 -2.99
CA ILE A 140 17.84 -7.35 -3.62
C ILE A 140 16.81 -7.39 -4.75
N LEU A 141 15.56 -7.00 -4.47
CA LEU A 141 14.49 -7.00 -5.47
C LEU A 141 14.86 -6.17 -6.70
N ILE A 142 15.46 -4.99 -6.52
CA ILE A 142 15.81 -4.08 -7.61
C ILE A 142 17.03 -4.57 -8.40
N ASN A 143 18.05 -5.11 -7.73
CA ASN A 143 19.32 -5.46 -8.38
C ASN A 143 19.37 -6.89 -8.93
N ASP A 144 18.47 -7.77 -8.50
CA ASP A 144 18.38 -9.13 -9.01
C ASP A 144 17.73 -9.12 -10.41
N GLU A 145 18.51 -9.45 -11.44
CA GLU A 145 18.02 -9.51 -12.83
C GLU A 145 16.87 -10.52 -13.00
N ASP A 146 16.81 -11.55 -12.16
CA ASP A 146 15.75 -12.56 -12.18
C ASP A 146 14.51 -12.16 -11.34
N SER A 147 14.56 -11.00 -10.68
CA SER A 147 13.41 -10.48 -9.95
C SER A 147 12.24 -10.20 -10.91
N PRO A 148 11.00 -10.55 -10.53
CA PRO A 148 9.82 -10.25 -11.33
C PRO A 148 9.70 -8.77 -11.72
N CYS A 149 10.20 -7.85 -10.90
CA CYS A 149 10.16 -6.41 -11.18
C CYS A 149 11.02 -5.98 -12.38
N ASN A 150 12.02 -6.80 -12.73
CA ASN A 150 12.97 -6.56 -13.80
C ASN A 150 12.63 -7.37 -15.06
N ARG A 151 11.84 -8.45 -14.90
CA ARG A 151 11.47 -9.35 -16.00
C ARG A 151 10.06 -9.14 -16.54
N LEU A 152 9.13 -8.64 -15.73
CA LEU A 152 7.74 -8.48 -16.12
C LEU A 152 7.44 -6.99 -16.38
N PRO A 153 6.71 -6.66 -17.46
CA PRO A 153 6.23 -5.30 -17.64
C PRO A 153 5.28 -4.93 -16.49
N TRP A 154 5.33 -3.67 -16.05
CA TRP A 154 4.40 -3.15 -15.04
C TRP A 154 2.97 -3.05 -15.58
N TYR A 155 2.85 -2.50 -16.79
CA TYR A 155 1.59 -2.42 -17.49
C TYR A 155 1.39 -3.70 -18.31
N ILE A 156 0.34 -4.42 -17.94
CA ILE A 156 -0.20 -5.56 -18.67
C ILE A 156 -1.68 -5.27 -18.92
N ASP A 157 -2.22 -5.82 -20.00
CA ASP A 157 -3.66 -5.82 -20.21
C ASP A 157 -4.30 -6.75 -19.16
N ILE A 158 -5.27 -6.21 -18.43
CA ILE A 158 -6.01 -6.96 -17.41
C ILE A 158 -7.34 -7.37 -18.02
N GLU A 159 -7.52 -8.67 -18.20
CA GLU A 159 -8.76 -9.23 -18.71
C GLU A 159 -9.92 -8.91 -17.77
N GLU A 160 -11.04 -8.45 -18.34
CA GLU A 160 -12.27 -8.23 -17.61
C GLU A 160 -12.98 -9.58 -17.42
N LEU A 161 -12.92 -10.09 -16.20
CA LEU A 161 -13.56 -11.35 -15.82
C LEU A 161 -14.96 -11.08 -15.27
N GLU A 162 -15.91 -11.92 -15.65
CA GLU A 162 -17.24 -11.93 -15.02
C GLU A 162 -17.10 -12.25 -13.53
N LYS A 163 -17.93 -11.59 -12.71
CA LYS A 163 -17.91 -11.81 -11.27
C LYS A 163 -18.52 -13.18 -10.94
N PRO A 164 -17.80 -14.08 -10.25
CA PRO A 164 -18.35 -15.37 -9.85
C PRO A 164 -19.62 -15.21 -9.01
N GLU A 165 -20.64 -16.03 -9.26
CA GLU A 165 -21.93 -15.95 -8.54
C GLU A 165 -21.77 -16.11 -7.03
N SER A 166 -20.81 -16.93 -6.59
CA SER A 166 -20.48 -17.14 -5.18
C SER A 166 -19.97 -15.88 -4.48
N LEU A 167 -19.45 -14.90 -5.24
CA LEU A 167 -19.03 -13.60 -4.73
C LEU A 167 -20.13 -12.53 -4.88
N ARG A 168 -21.37 -12.89 -5.23
CA ARG A 168 -22.43 -11.90 -5.51
C ARG A 168 -22.56 -10.84 -4.41
N GLU A 169 -22.57 -11.27 -3.15
CA GLU A 169 -22.68 -10.40 -1.96
C GLU A 169 -21.39 -9.63 -1.63
N TYR A 170 -20.25 -10.05 -2.19
CA TYR A 170 -18.97 -9.39 -1.98
C TYR A 170 -18.91 -8.08 -2.75
N ASP A 171 -19.13 -6.96 -2.07
CA ASP A 171 -19.07 -5.66 -2.72
C ASP A 171 -17.62 -5.24 -2.97
N TRP A 172 -17.29 -5.02 -4.25
CA TRP A 172 -16.01 -4.44 -4.66
C TRP A 172 -16.24 -2.98 -5.00
N SER A 173 -16.19 -2.13 -3.97
CA SER A 173 -15.97 -0.69 -4.13
C SER A 173 -14.51 -0.45 -4.46
#